data_AF-A0AAU6U0F9-F1
#
_entry.id   AF-A0AAU6U0F9-F1
#
_cell.length_a   1.000
_cell.length_b   1.000
_cell.length_c   1.000
_cell.angle_alpha   90.00
_cell.angle_beta   90.00
_cell.angle_gamma   90.00
#
_symmetry.space_group_name_H-M   'P 1'
#
loop_
_entity.id
_entity.type
_entity.pdbx_description
1 polymer ?
#
loop_
_entity_poly.entity_id
_entity_poly.type
_entity_poly.pdbx_seq_one_letter_code
_entity_poly.pdbx_strand_id
1 'polypeptide(L)'
;MKAILVTACPAGIATSFLVAKRIEQQAKLAGWELTLDVGSSVQPRQIPSKEQIAAADLILVVASAPVDLAAYDGKRLYQGSMDLALQDPAAVLDAAASGASVYHHQAAPVAAAQPASAKRIVAVTACPTGVAHTFMSAEALETMAKQLGYQIRVETQGSVGAQNALTADEIAAADLVFLATDIEVDMTRFDGKQVYRTSTGAALKKTRAELDKAWLEAKVYRHSGASQPKKEEKAGPYKHLLTGVSFMLPMVVAGGLIIAISFIFGIEAFKVEGSLAAALMTIGGASAFALMIPVLAGYIAYSIADRPGLAPGMIGGMLASSLGAGFLGGIVAGFLAGYSAKYLSDKVRLPVTLEALKPILIIPLFASLFTGLVMIYVVGGPVAGIMSAMTEFLNNMGSANAVLLGVIIGAMMCFDMGGPVNKAAYAFGVGLLASKTYAPMAAVMAAGMVPALGMGIATFLARAKFIKTEQEAGKASFVLGLCFISEGAIPFAAKDPMRVIPACMAGGALTGALSMLFGCELVAPHGGLFVLFIPNAISHVFMYILAIAAGSLVTGVGYAMLKRGEEQAKLATT
;
A
#
# COMPACT_ATOMS: atom_id res chain seq x y z
N MET A 1 -3.11 11.76 59.92
CA MET A 1 -2.62 10.41 59.56
C MET A 1 -1.69 10.56 58.38
N LYS A 2 -0.46 10.01 58.43
CA LYS A 2 0.47 10.03 57.30
C LYS A 2 0.27 8.78 56.47
N ALA A 3 -0.07 8.92 55.21
CA ALA A 3 -0.33 7.79 54.33
C ALA A 3 0.50 7.87 53.04
N ILE A 4 0.80 6.72 52.45
CA ILE A 4 1.37 6.63 51.11
C ILE A 4 0.31 6.09 50.17
N LEU A 5 0.02 6.83 49.10
CA LEU A 5 -0.90 6.38 48.06
C LEU A 5 -0.10 5.82 46.88
N VAL A 6 -0.30 4.54 46.61
CA VAL A 6 0.27 3.82 45.48
C VAL A 6 -0.80 3.70 44.39
N THR A 7 -0.59 4.27 43.20
CA THR A 7 -1.52 4.09 42.07
C THR A 7 -0.84 3.52 40.83
N ALA A 8 -1.51 2.57 40.17
CA ALA A 8 -1.05 1.97 38.92
C ALA A 8 -2.23 1.48 38.06
N CYS A 9 -2.38 2.05 36.86
CA CYS A 9 -3.47 1.73 35.91
C CYS A 9 -2.88 1.28 34.56
N PRO A 10 -3.39 0.19 33.94
CA PRO A 10 -3.05 -0.19 32.58
C PRO A 10 -3.54 0.81 31.52
N ALA A 11 -4.67 1.50 31.76
CA ALA A 11 -5.36 2.37 30.81
C ALA A 11 -4.75 3.78 30.66
N GLY A 12 -3.47 3.96 30.97
CA GLY A 12 -2.72 5.20 30.80
C GLY A 12 -2.67 6.15 32.01
N ILE A 13 -1.75 7.11 31.91
CA ILE A 13 -1.34 8.07 32.98
C ILE A 13 -2.52 8.86 33.54
N ALA A 14 -3.51 9.17 32.70
CA ALA A 14 -4.63 10.04 33.06
C ALA A 14 -5.48 9.45 34.20
N THR A 15 -5.77 8.15 34.17
CA THR A 15 -6.62 7.50 35.18
C THR A 15 -5.89 7.37 36.52
N SER A 16 -4.64 6.91 36.52
CA SER A 16 -3.81 6.87 37.74
C SER A 16 -3.62 8.24 38.38
N PHE A 17 -3.42 9.28 37.56
CA PHE A 17 -3.22 10.64 38.04
C PHE A 17 -4.53 11.27 38.55
N LEU A 18 -5.65 11.03 37.86
CA LEU A 18 -6.95 11.55 38.25
C LEU A 18 -7.46 10.90 39.55
N VAL A 19 -7.25 9.59 39.72
CA VAL A 19 -7.46 8.89 40.99
C VAL A 19 -6.56 9.47 42.08
N ALA A 20 -5.26 9.61 41.81
CA ALA A 20 -4.32 10.16 42.78
C ALA A 20 -4.73 11.57 43.24
N LYS A 21 -5.14 12.44 42.31
CA LYS A 21 -5.60 13.79 42.62
C LYS A 21 -6.92 13.83 43.39
N ARG A 22 -7.88 12.95 43.09
CA ARG A 22 -9.14 12.87 43.82
C ARG A 22 -8.95 12.37 45.24
N ILE A 23 -8.14 11.33 45.42
CA ILE A 23 -7.78 10.84 46.76
C ILE A 23 -6.98 11.89 47.52
N GLU A 24 -6.03 12.58 46.87
CA GLU A 24 -5.25 13.67 47.49
C GLU A 24 -6.16 14.81 48.00
N GLN A 25 -7.13 15.23 47.19
CA GLN A 25 -8.11 16.26 47.58
C GLN A 25 -8.96 15.80 48.76
N GLN A 26 -9.48 14.58 48.72
CA GLN A 26 -10.33 14.06 49.79
C GLN A 26 -9.56 13.81 51.09
N ALA A 27 -8.32 13.34 50.99
CA ALA A 27 -7.43 13.14 52.12
C ALA A 27 -7.09 14.46 52.81
N LYS A 28 -6.89 15.56 52.07
CA LYS A 28 -6.72 16.90 52.67
C LYS A 28 -7.94 17.32 53.48
N LEU A 29 -9.15 17.04 52.97
CA LEU A 29 -10.40 17.30 53.71
C LEU A 29 -10.53 16.44 54.97
N ALA A 30 -10.00 15.22 54.94
CA ALA A 30 -9.97 14.30 56.08
C ALA A 30 -8.79 14.53 57.05
N GLY A 31 -7.91 15.52 56.80
CA GLY A 31 -6.73 15.79 57.64
C GLY A 31 -5.59 14.77 57.50
N TRP A 32 -5.48 14.10 56.36
CA TRP A 32 -4.41 13.15 56.05
C TRP A 32 -3.29 13.83 55.26
N GLU A 33 -2.05 13.48 55.61
CA GLU A 33 -0.86 13.86 54.85
C GLU A 33 -0.48 12.72 53.91
N LEU A 34 -0.71 12.91 52.62
CA LEU A 34 -0.44 11.90 51.59
C LEU A 34 0.89 12.13 50.89
N THR A 35 1.71 11.08 50.82
CA THR A 35 2.86 10.99 49.92
C THR A 35 2.48 10.12 48.72
N LEU A 36 2.79 10.58 47.51
CA LEU A 36 2.38 9.90 46.28
C LEU A 36 3.48 8.96 45.77
N ASP A 37 3.11 7.71 45.51
CA ASP A 37 3.89 6.71 44.78
C ASP A 37 3.13 6.35 43.51
N VAL A 38 3.28 7.18 42.48
CA VAL A 38 2.57 7.04 41.20
C VAL A 38 3.59 6.70 40.12
N GLY A 39 3.26 5.72 39.27
CA GLY A 39 4.07 5.40 38.08
C GLY A 39 3.23 5.00 36.88
N SER A 40 3.88 4.98 35.70
CA SER A 40 3.26 4.64 34.42
C SER A 40 4.25 3.99 33.45
N SER A 41 3.78 3.61 32.26
CA SER A 41 4.64 3.15 31.15
C SER A 41 5.57 4.23 30.57
N VAL A 42 5.34 5.51 30.88
CA VAL A 42 6.09 6.65 30.32
C VAL A 42 6.92 7.38 31.39
N GLN A 43 6.61 7.22 32.68
CA GLN A 43 7.38 7.72 33.81
C GLN A 43 7.56 6.63 34.88
N PRO A 44 8.80 6.28 35.26
CA PRO A 44 9.06 5.30 36.30
C PRO A 44 8.49 5.77 37.65
N ARG A 45 8.07 4.81 38.49
CA ARG A 45 7.54 5.09 39.84
C ARG A 45 8.55 5.90 40.64
N GLN A 46 8.07 6.97 41.25
CA GLN A 46 8.82 7.71 42.28
C GLN A 46 8.54 7.08 43.63
N ILE A 47 9.29 6.02 43.96
CA ILE A 47 9.15 5.34 45.25
C ILE A 47 9.57 6.33 46.36
N PRO A 48 8.72 6.58 47.38
CA PRO A 48 9.07 7.43 48.51
C PRO A 48 10.35 6.97 49.23
N SER A 49 11.07 7.92 49.83
CA SER A 49 12.30 7.62 50.58
C SER A 49 12.04 6.71 51.79
N LYS A 50 13.06 5.99 52.27
CA LYS A 50 12.95 5.10 53.44
C LYS A 50 12.41 5.82 54.69
N GLU A 51 12.74 7.09 54.86
CA GLU A 51 12.25 7.94 55.96
C GLU A 51 10.76 8.24 55.83
N GLN A 52 10.28 8.53 54.61
CA GLN A 52 8.84 8.74 54.33
C GLN A 52 8.04 7.45 54.52
N ILE A 53 8.59 6.31 54.09
CA ILE A 53 7.97 5.00 54.32
C ILE A 53 7.91 4.69 55.81
N ALA A 54 9.00 4.92 56.56
CA ALA A 54 9.03 4.71 58.00
C ALA A 54 8.02 5.58 58.75
N ALA A 55 7.83 6.84 58.33
CA ALA A 55 6.89 7.79 58.92
C ALA A 55 5.42 7.59 58.51
N ALA A 56 5.14 6.72 57.53
CA ALA A 56 3.77 6.43 57.11
C ALA A 56 3.07 5.48 58.09
N ASP A 57 1.87 5.88 58.52
CA ASP A 57 0.94 5.11 59.34
C ASP A 57 0.19 4.05 58.52
N LEU A 58 0.00 4.32 57.21
CA LEU A 58 -0.83 3.53 56.30
C LEU A 58 -0.31 3.58 54.85
N ILE A 59 -0.37 2.46 54.15
CA ILE A 59 -0.14 2.35 52.71
C ILE A 59 -1.48 2.05 52.03
N LEU A 60 -1.96 2.97 51.19
CA LEU A 60 -3.16 2.82 50.40
C LEU A 60 -2.78 2.45 48.97
N VAL A 61 -3.11 1.24 48.53
CA VAL A 61 -2.83 0.76 47.17
C VAL A 61 -4.11 0.79 46.37
N VAL A 62 -4.18 1.64 45.35
CA VAL A 62 -5.31 1.73 44.42
C VAL A 62 -4.77 1.45 43.02
N ALA A 63 -4.68 0.17 42.70
CA ALA A 63 -4.03 -0.34 41.50
C ALA A 63 -4.94 -1.34 40.76
N SER A 64 -4.94 -1.27 39.43
CA SER A 64 -5.55 -2.29 38.53
C SER A 64 -4.50 -3.06 37.72
N ALA A 65 -3.21 -2.80 37.99
CA ALA A 65 -2.05 -3.56 37.51
C ALA A 65 -1.23 -4.08 38.71
N PRO A 66 -0.44 -5.17 38.56
CA PRO A 66 0.49 -5.60 39.59
C PRO A 66 1.51 -4.50 39.93
N VAL A 67 1.67 -4.21 41.22
CA VAL A 67 2.62 -3.22 41.72
C VAL A 67 3.61 -3.91 42.64
N ASP A 68 4.90 -3.63 42.48
CA ASP A 68 5.91 -4.09 43.44
C ASP A 68 5.73 -3.34 44.77
N LEU A 69 5.43 -4.09 45.83
CA LEU A 69 5.17 -3.58 47.18
C LEU A 69 6.26 -4.01 48.17
N ALA A 70 7.39 -4.56 47.71
CA ALA A 70 8.47 -5.03 48.57
C ALA A 70 8.98 -3.95 49.54
N ALA A 71 9.00 -2.69 49.10
CA ALA A 71 9.41 -1.55 49.92
C ALA A 71 8.48 -1.26 51.12
N TYR A 72 7.29 -1.85 51.15
CA TYR A 72 6.25 -1.63 52.16
C TYR A 72 6.06 -2.81 53.13
N ASP A 73 7.00 -3.75 53.14
CA ASP A 73 6.99 -4.87 54.09
C ASP A 73 6.90 -4.40 55.55
N GLY A 74 6.05 -5.05 56.33
CA GLY A 74 5.77 -4.73 57.73
C GLY A 74 4.87 -3.51 57.97
N LYS A 75 4.37 -2.83 56.93
CA LYS A 75 3.47 -1.68 57.07
C LYS A 75 1.99 -2.08 57.03
N ARG A 76 1.13 -1.27 57.68
CA ARG A 76 -0.33 -1.40 57.54
C ARG A 76 -0.72 -1.00 56.13
N LEU A 77 -1.33 -1.91 55.39
CA LEU A 77 -1.66 -1.75 53.97
C LEU A 77 -3.13 -2.06 53.73
N TYR A 78 -3.77 -1.24 52.89
CA TYR A 78 -5.11 -1.49 52.37
C TYR A 78 -5.10 -1.45 50.84
N GLN A 79 -5.75 -2.43 50.20
CA GLN A 79 -5.92 -2.46 48.75
C GLN A 79 -7.35 -2.03 48.39
N GLY A 80 -7.47 -0.88 47.73
CA GLY A 80 -8.73 -0.32 47.25
C GLY A 80 -8.94 -0.52 45.75
N SER A 81 -10.22 -0.49 45.33
CA SER A 81 -10.59 -0.55 43.91
C SER A 81 -10.40 0.80 43.21
N MET A 82 -9.89 0.77 41.97
CA MET A 82 -9.81 1.97 41.12
C MET A 82 -11.18 2.57 40.82
N ASP A 83 -12.19 1.72 40.56
CA ASP A 83 -13.53 2.18 40.20
C ASP A 83 -14.18 2.89 41.40
N LEU A 84 -14.02 2.34 42.60
CA LEU A 84 -14.53 2.95 43.83
C LEU A 84 -13.80 4.27 44.13
N ALA A 85 -12.49 4.33 43.94
CA ALA A 85 -11.71 5.55 44.16
C ALA A 85 -12.07 6.68 43.19
N LEU A 86 -12.56 6.36 41.99
CA LEU A 86 -13.04 7.35 41.02
C LEU A 86 -14.43 7.88 41.36
N GLN A 87 -15.31 7.03 41.89
CA GLN A 87 -16.71 7.33 42.18
C GLN A 87 -16.89 7.96 43.57
N ASP A 88 -16.26 7.39 44.59
CA ASP A 88 -16.36 7.81 45.99
C ASP A 88 -15.01 7.66 46.72
N PRO A 89 -14.11 8.66 46.61
CA PRO A 89 -12.82 8.61 47.29
C PRO A 89 -12.94 8.68 48.82
N ALA A 90 -14.07 9.16 49.37
CA ALA A 90 -14.27 9.22 50.82
C ALA A 90 -14.45 7.80 51.39
N ALA A 91 -15.31 7.00 50.74
CA ALA A 91 -15.52 5.60 51.12
C ALA A 91 -14.22 4.78 51.09
N VAL A 92 -13.33 5.03 50.13
CA VAL A 92 -12.02 4.34 50.06
C VAL A 92 -11.12 4.72 51.23
N LEU A 93 -11.09 5.99 51.64
CA LEU A 93 -10.28 6.43 52.78
C LEU A 93 -10.83 5.88 54.10
N ASP A 94 -12.14 5.86 54.29
CA ASP A 94 -12.79 5.29 55.48
C ASP A 94 -12.54 3.77 55.59
N ALA A 95 -12.65 3.07 54.46
CA ALA A 95 -12.33 1.65 54.39
C ALA A 95 -10.85 1.38 54.64
N ALA A 96 -9.95 2.26 54.19
CA ALA A 96 -8.52 2.12 54.42
C ALA A 96 -8.14 2.37 55.90
N ALA A 97 -8.81 3.32 56.57
CA ALA A 97 -8.57 3.60 57.98
C ALA A 97 -8.95 2.43 58.90
N SER A 98 -10.03 1.74 58.58
CA SER A 98 -10.60 0.67 59.39
C SER A 98 -10.12 -0.74 58.99
N GLY A 99 -9.86 -0.95 57.70
CA GLY A 99 -9.61 -2.28 57.10
C GLY A 99 -8.15 -2.61 56.78
N ALA A 100 -7.18 -1.73 57.07
CA ALA A 100 -5.78 -2.00 56.78
C ALA A 100 -5.14 -3.03 57.73
N SER A 101 -4.50 -4.05 57.17
CA SER A 101 -3.77 -5.11 57.87
C SER A 101 -2.26 -5.00 57.65
N VAL A 102 -1.46 -5.63 58.51
CA VAL A 102 0.00 -5.63 58.34
C VAL A 102 0.36 -6.48 57.12
N TYR A 103 1.02 -5.86 56.14
CA TYR A 103 1.50 -6.52 54.95
C TYR A 103 2.85 -7.18 55.21
N HIS A 104 2.96 -8.46 54.87
CA HIS A 104 4.25 -9.16 54.82
C HIS A 104 4.54 -9.54 53.38
N HIS A 105 5.65 -9.03 52.85
CA HIS A 105 6.13 -9.35 51.52
C HIS A 105 6.58 -10.80 51.48
N GLN A 106 5.80 -11.64 50.82
CA GLN A 106 6.25 -12.97 50.44
C GLN A 106 7.16 -12.80 49.22
N ALA A 107 8.45 -13.10 49.39
CA ALA A 107 9.39 -13.15 48.28
C ALA A 107 8.80 -14.07 47.19
N ALA A 108 8.51 -13.50 46.01
CA ALA A 108 8.15 -14.28 44.86
C ALA A 108 9.26 -15.31 44.61
N PRO A 109 8.95 -16.58 44.25
CA PRO A 109 9.97 -17.54 43.89
C PRO A 109 10.90 -16.90 42.86
N VAL A 110 12.20 -16.86 43.17
CA VAL A 110 13.25 -16.44 42.25
C VAL A 110 13.00 -17.13 40.92
N ALA A 111 12.88 -16.33 39.86
CA ALA A 111 12.64 -16.81 38.51
C ALA A 111 13.64 -17.92 38.17
N ALA A 112 13.16 -19.17 38.29
CA ALA A 112 13.82 -20.32 37.72
C ALA A 112 13.87 -20.12 36.20
N ALA A 113 14.94 -20.64 35.59
CA ALA A 113 15.21 -20.62 34.17
C ALA A 113 13.95 -20.79 33.30
N GLN A 114 13.89 -20.00 32.23
CA GLN A 114 12.86 -19.97 31.16
C GLN A 114 11.99 -21.23 31.10
N PRO A 115 10.68 -21.14 31.44
CA PRO A 115 9.76 -22.20 31.08
C PRO A 115 9.42 -22.10 29.59
N ALA A 116 9.07 -23.26 29.02
CA ALA A 116 8.70 -23.48 27.62
C ALA A 116 7.94 -22.31 26.95
N SER A 117 8.44 -21.91 25.78
CA SER A 117 7.86 -21.00 24.78
C SER A 117 6.59 -20.22 25.18
N ALA A 118 6.75 -18.98 25.65
CA ALA A 118 5.64 -18.04 25.73
C ALA A 118 4.97 -17.93 24.36
N LYS A 119 3.64 -18.11 24.30
CA LYS A 119 2.86 -18.07 23.05
C LYS A 119 3.07 -16.72 22.36
N ARG A 120 3.43 -16.76 21.08
CA ARG A 120 3.74 -15.59 20.24
C ARG A 120 2.60 -15.26 19.30
N ILE A 121 2.07 -14.05 19.41
CA ILE A 121 0.99 -13.52 18.59
C ILE A 121 1.54 -12.37 17.76
N VAL A 122 1.22 -12.36 16.47
CA VAL A 122 1.28 -11.13 15.67
C VAL A 122 -0.14 -10.69 15.36
N ALA A 123 -0.43 -9.41 15.49
CA ALA A 123 -1.76 -8.87 15.24
C ALA A 123 -1.74 -7.72 14.25
N VAL A 124 -2.82 -7.60 13.48
CA VAL A 124 -3.07 -6.44 12.61
C VAL A 124 -4.40 -5.84 13.03
N THR A 125 -4.41 -4.54 13.33
CA THR A 125 -5.65 -3.80 13.57
C THR A 125 -5.91 -2.81 12.45
N ALA A 126 -7.13 -2.76 11.93
CA ALA A 126 -7.47 -1.88 10.82
C ALA A 126 -8.97 -1.55 10.81
N CYS A 127 -9.33 -0.28 10.88
CA CYS A 127 -10.72 0.17 10.71
C CYS A 127 -10.82 1.20 9.57
N PRO A 128 -11.99 1.36 8.92
CA PRO A 128 -12.13 2.22 7.74
C PRO A 128 -11.65 3.64 7.96
N THR A 129 -11.96 4.22 9.13
CA THR A 129 -11.53 5.57 9.48
C THR A 129 -10.11 5.60 10.01
N GLY A 130 -9.63 4.50 10.61
CA GLY A 130 -8.26 4.37 11.10
C GLY A 130 -7.87 5.38 12.18
N VAL A 131 -8.83 5.93 12.94
CA VAL A 131 -8.57 6.99 13.94
C VAL A 131 -8.66 6.49 15.37
N ALA A 132 -9.76 5.84 15.75
CA ALA A 132 -9.99 5.43 17.14
C ALA A 132 -9.89 3.90 17.29
N HIS A 133 -10.80 3.16 16.67
CA HIS A 133 -10.89 1.71 16.88
C HIS A 133 -9.62 0.95 16.49
N THR A 134 -8.88 1.39 15.46
CA THR A 134 -7.57 0.79 15.11
C THR A 134 -6.60 0.81 16.29
N PHE A 135 -6.34 2.00 16.87
CA PHE A 135 -5.36 2.14 17.94
C PHE A 135 -5.89 1.61 19.27
N MET A 136 -7.16 1.85 19.59
CA MET A 136 -7.78 1.34 20.81
C MET A 136 -7.82 -0.19 20.85
N SER A 137 -8.14 -0.85 19.71
CA SER A 137 -8.12 -2.31 19.65
C SER A 137 -6.70 -2.88 19.76
N ALA A 138 -5.69 -2.20 19.19
CA ALA A 138 -4.30 -2.58 19.36
C ALA A 138 -3.86 -2.50 20.82
N GLU A 139 -4.13 -1.38 21.49
CA GLU A 139 -3.82 -1.19 22.91
C GLU A 139 -4.54 -2.22 23.80
N ALA A 140 -5.82 -2.51 23.50
CA ALA A 140 -6.58 -3.53 24.22
C ALA A 140 -5.93 -4.92 24.07
N LEU A 141 -5.55 -5.30 22.85
CA LEU A 141 -4.87 -6.57 22.56
C LEU A 141 -3.52 -6.67 23.27
N GLU A 142 -2.70 -5.61 23.21
CA GLU A 142 -1.40 -5.55 23.90
C GLU A 142 -1.54 -5.70 25.41
N THR A 143 -2.50 -4.99 25.99
CA THR A 143 -2.77 -5.03 27.43
C THR A 143 -3.23 -6.42 27.86
N MET A 144 -4.17 -7.04 27.14
CA MET A 144 -4.70 -8.36 27.46
C MET A 144 -3.65 -9.46 27.24
N ALA A 145 -2.88 -9.41 26.16
CA ALA A 145 -1.80 -10.36 25.91
C ALA A 145 -0.76 -10.33 27.04
N LYS A 146 -0.39 -9.13 27.52
CA LYS A 146 0.53 -8.98 28.66
C LYS A 146 -0.05 -9.58 29.94
N GLN A 147 -1.35 -9.41 30.20
CA GLN A 147 -2.04 -10.05 31.35
C GLN A 147 -2.04 -11.58 31.27
N LEU A 148 -2.09 -12.14 30.05
CA LEU A 148 -2.08 -13.58 29.81
C LEU A 148 -0.68 -14.18 29.66
N GLY A 149 0.38 -13.36 29.74
CA GLY A 149 1.76 -13.80 29.55
C GLY A 149 2.12 -14.15 28.10
N TYR A 150 1.35 -13.66 27.13
CA TYR A 150 1.62 -13.82 25.70
C TYR A 150 2.58 -12.74 25.21
N GLN A 151 3.45 -13.09 24.26
CA GLN A 151 4.21 -12.10 23.50
C GLN A 151 3.34 -11.65 22.33
N ILE A 152 3.12 -10.35 22.19
CA ILE A 152 2.34 -9.80 21.07
C ILE A 152 3.07 -8.65 20.39
N ARG A 153 2.97 -8.60 19.06
CA ARG A 153 3.34 -7.45 18.24
C ARG A 153 2.14 -7.03 17.41
N VAL A 154 1.76 -5.77 17.48
CA VAL A 154 0.58 -5.25 16.78
C VAL A 154 0.98 -4.22 15.74
N GLU A 155 0.64 -4.48 14.49
CA GLU A 155 0.67 -3.50 13.40
C GLU A 155 -0.69 -2.81 13.31
N THR A 156 -0.68 -1.48 13.37
CA THR A 156 -1.89 -0.68 13.22
C THR A 156 -1.93 -0.09 11.81
N GLN A 157 -2.96 -0.43 11.03
CA GLN A 157 -3.22 0.17 9.72
C GLN A 157 -4.31 1.23 9.87
N GLY A 158 -3.87 2.46 10.16
CA GLY A 158 -4.75 3.59 10.48
C GLY A 158 -4.81 4.67 9.39
N SER A 159 -5.44 5.80 9.73
CA SER A 159 -5.52 6.99 8.88
C SER A 159 -4.17 7.66 8.63
N VAL A 160 -3.21 7.44 9.52
CA VAL A 160 -1.81 7.85 9.43
C VAL A 160 -0.92 6.80 8.74
N GLY A 161 -1.54 5.82 8.08
CA GLY A 161 -0.88 4.68 7.45
C GLY A 161 -0.53 3.55 8.42
N ALA A 162 0.17 2.54 7.90
CA ALA A 162 0.68 1.43 8.69
C ALA A 162 1.77 1.90 9.68
N GLN A 163 1.57 1.64 10.97
CA GLN A 163 2.54 1.89 12.03
C GLN A 163 2.94 0.56 12.67
N ASN A 164 4.19 0.48 13.15
CA ASN A 164 4.76 -0.73 13.77
C ASN A 164 4.67 -1.97 12.86
N ALA A 165 4.97 -1.81 11.56
CA ALA A 165 4.85 -2.88 10.57
C ALA A 165 5.56 -4.16 11.00
N LEU A 166 4.88 -5.30 10.83
CA LEU A 166 5.38 -6.63 11.16
C LEU A 166 6.49 -7.06 10.19
N THR A 167 7.59 -7.55 10.74
CA THR A 167 8.71 -8.13 9.99
C THR A 167 8.46 -9.59 9.62
N ALA A 168 9.17 -10.09 8.59
CA ALA A 168 9.07 -11.49 8.18
C ALA A 168 9.44 -12.46 9.32
N ASP A 169 10.45 -12.11 10.13
CA ASP A 169 10.90 -12.92 11.26
C ASP A 169 9.85 -12.96 12.38
N GLU A 170 9.19 -11.83 12.68
CA GLU A 170 8.10 -11.79 13.65
C GLU A 170 6.92 -12.66 13.21
N ILE A 171 6.56 -12.60 11.92
CA ILE A 171 5.50 -13.45 11.36
C ILE A 171 5.91 -14.92 11.38
N ALA A 172 7.14 -15.24 10.98
CA ALA A 172 7.66 -16.60 10.96
C ALA A 172 7.73 -17.21 12.38
N ALA A 173 8.06 -16.40 13.40
CA ALA A 173 8.11 -16.81 14.79
C ALA A 173 6.75 -16.86 15.50
N ALA A 174 5.69 -16.33 14.88
CA ALA A 174 4.35 -16.29 15.47
C ALA A 174 3.67 -17.67 15.45
N ASP A 175 3.06 -18.01 16.57
CA ASP A 175 2.19 -19.18 16.75
C ASP A 175 0.77 -18.90 16.26
N LEU A 176 0.34 -17.63 16.30
CA LEU A 176 -0.99 -17.17 15.92
C LEU A 176 -0.93 -15.78 15.25
N VAL A 177 -1.69 -15.61 14.18
CA VAL A 177 -1.97 -14.32 13.53
C VAL A 177 -3.37 -13.87 13.91
N PHE A 178 -3.49 -12.73 14.59
CA PHE A 178 -4.76 -12.16 15.03
C PHE A 178 -5.13 -10.91 14.20
N LEU A 179 -6.14 -11.02 13.36
CA LEU A 179 -6.58 -9.93 12.49
C LEU A 179 -7.84 -9.27 13.08
N ALA A 180 -7.68 -8.10 13.69
CA ALA A 180 -8.80 -7.25 14.10
C ALA A 180 -9.06 -6.21 13.01
N THR A 181 -9.73 -6.58 11.93
CA THR A 181 -9.78 -5.75 10.71
C THR A 181 -11.20 -5.64 10.17
N ASP A 182 -11.69 -4.40 10.06
CA ASP A 182 -12.97 -4.03 9.42
C ASP A 182 -12.78 -3.59 7.95
N ILE A 183 -11.55 -3.70 7.43
CA ILE A 183 -11.17 -3.52 6.03
C ILE A 183 -10.35 -4.72 5.57
N GLU A 184 -10.18 -4.87 4.25
CA GLU A 184 -9.23 -5.85 3.71
C GLU A 184 -7.78 -5.44 4.00
N VAL A 185 -6.96 -6.43 4.35
CA VAL A 185 -5.53 -6.30 4.61
C VAL A 185 -4.76 -7.33 3.80
N ASP A 186 -3.48 -7.09 3.52
CA ASP A 186 -2.65 -8.03 2.78
C ASP A 186 -2.42 -9.33 3.57
N MET A 187 -3.04 -10.40 3.09
CA MET A 187 -3.00 -11.73 3.70
C MET A 187 -1.83 -12.59 3.20
N THR A 188 -1.17 -12.17 2.12
CA THR A 188 -0.18 -13.01 1.41
C THR A 188 1.02 -13.35 2.30
N ARG A 189 1.41 -12.43 3.19
CA ARG A 189 2.48 -12.61 4.17
C ARG A 189 2.17 -13.61 5.30
N PHE A 190 0.93 -14.07 5.42
CA PHE A 190 0.49 -15.01 6.46
C PHE A 190 0.22 -16.43 5.92
N ASP A 191 0.73 -16.76 4.73
CA ASP A 191 0.58 -18.10 4.15
C ASP A 191 1.17 -19.18 5.07
N GLY A 192 0.40 -20.25 5.28
CA GLY A 192 0.75 -21.35 6.19
C GLY A 192 0.59 -21.06 7.68
N LYS A 193 0.18 -19.84 8.09
CA LYS A 193 -0.01 -19.47 9.49
C LYS A 193 -1.42 -19.76 10.00
N GLN A 194 -1.53 -19.98 11.32
CA GLN A 194 -2.83 -20.03 12.00
C GLN A 194 -3.39 -18.62 12.09
N VAL A 195 -4.47 -18.35 11.37
CA VAL A 195 -5.08 -17.02 11.29
C VAL A 195 -6.46 -17.03 11.90
N TYR A 196 -6.70 -16.06 12.79
CA TYR A 196 -8.01 -15.71 13.30
C TYR A 196 -8.38 -14.29 12.85
N ARG A 197 -9.61 -14.08 12.37
CA ARG A 197 -10.09 -12.76 11.92
C ARG A 197 -11.36 -12.37 12.67
N THR A 198 -11.39 -11.12 13.14
CA THR A 198 -12.52 -10.48 13.83
C THR A 198 -12.56 -8.97 13.51
N SER A 199 -13.56 -8.26 14.03
CA SER A 199 -13.71 -6.80 13.88
C SER A 199 -12.87 -6.01 14.90
N THR A 200 -12.48 -4.77 14.59
CA THR A 200 -11.80 -3.92 15.60
C THR A 200 -12.71 -3.65 16.80
N GLY A 201 -14.02 -3.53 16.58
CA GLY A 201 -15.01 -3.33 17.64
C GLY A 201 -15.12 -4.53 18.58
N ALA A 202 -15.08 -5.76 18.07
CA ALA A 202 -15.08 -6.97 18.89
C ALA A 202 -13.77 -7.13 19.65
N ALA A 203 -12.63 -6.93 18.98
CA ALA A 203 -11.32 -6.98 19.61
C ALA A 203 -11.16 -5.94 20.73
N LEU A 204 -11.81 -4.78 20.62
CA LEU A 204 -11.81 -3.74 21.65
C LEU A 204 -12.76 -4.05 22.81
N LYS A 205 -14.02 -4.43 22.53
CA LYS A 205 -15.06 -4.60 23.58
C LYS A 205 -15.01 -5.95 24.28
N LYS A 206 -14.47 -6.98 23.62
CA LYS A 206 -14.49 -8.38 24.04
C LYS A 206 -13.12 -9.03 23.91
N THR A 207 -12.05 -8.26 24.15
CA THR A 207 -10.65 -8.64 23.86
C THR A 207 -10.27 -10.03 24.35
N ARG A 208 -10.57 -10.35 25.62
CA ARG A 208 -10.25 -11.66 26.20
C ARG A 208 -10.96 -12.80 25.49
N ALA A 209 -12.27 -12.67 25.31
CA ALA A 209 -13.08 -13.68 24.64
C ALA A 209 -12.62 -13.90 23.19
N GLU A 210 -12.24 -12.85 22.49
CA GLU A 210 -11.75 -12.97 21.11
C GLU A 210 -10.35 -13.61 21.05
N LEU A 211 -9.45 -13.30 21.99
CA LEU A 211 -8.15 -13.98 22.12
C LEU A 211 -8.30 -15.47 22.46
N ASP A 212 -9.23 -15.82 23.34
CA ASP A 212 -9.51 -17.22 23.69
C ASP A 212 -10.08 -17.98 22.48
N LYS A 213 -11.03 -17.38 21.74
CA LYS A 213 -11.55 -17.92 20.48
C LYS A 213 -10.45 -18.08 19.44
N ALA A 214 -9.51 -17.13 19.35
CA ALA A 214 -8.45 -17.21 18.35
C ALA A 214 -7.59 -18.46 18.51
N TRP A 215 -7.35 -18.95 19.73
CA TRP A 215 -6.63 -20.20 19.96
C TRP A 215 -7.43 -21.46 19.61
N LEU A 216 -8.76 -21.37 19.57
CA LEU A 216 -9.66 -22.50 19.30
C LEU A 216 -10.10 -22.57 17.84
N GLU A 217 -10.32 -21.41 17.21
CA GLU A 217 -10.99 -21.28 15.91
C GLU A 217 -10.05 -20.82 14.79
N ALA A 218 -8.79 -20.47 15.08
CA ALA A 218 -7.84 -20.13 14.03
C ALA A 218 -7.69 -21.27 13.02
N LYS A 219 -7.61 -20.89 11.74
CA LYS A 219 -7.44 -21.83 10.64
C LYS A 219 -6.13 -21.54 9.93
N VAL A 220 -5.49 -22.60 9.45
CA VAL A 220 -4.31 -22.45 8.59
C VAL A 220 -4.74 -21.73 7.32
N TYR A 221 -4.24 -20.52 7.13
CA TYR A 221 -4.44 -19.78 5.90
C TYR A 221 -3.53 -20.38 4.82
N ARG A 222 -4.11 -20.72 3.68
CA ARG A 222 -3.35 -21.07 2.46
C ARG A 222 -3.78 -20.14 1.33
N HIS A 223 -2.82 -19.43 0.77
CA HIS A 223 -3.05 -18.64 -0.41
C HIS A 223 -3.20 -19.55 -1.63
N SER A 224 -4.38 -19.58 -2.24
CA SER A 224 -4.67 -20.32 -3.48
C SER A 224 -4.16 -19.61 -4.75
N GLY A 225 -2.89 -19.22 -4.73
CA GLY A 225 -2.13 -18.77 -5.90
C GLY A 225 -0.77 -19.44 -5.85
N ALA A 226 -0.32 -20.05 -6.95
CA ALA A 226 0.96 -20.75 -7.01
C ALA A 226 2.06 -19.91 -6.35
N SER A 227 2.69 -20.48 -5.33
CA SER A 227 3.82 -19.91 -4.62
C SER A 227 5.02 -19.81 -5.57
N GLN A 228 5.04 -18.75 -6.38
CA GLN A 228 6.31 -18.18 -6.73
C GLN A 228 6.89 -17.61 -5.44
N PRO A 229 8.14 -17.93 -5.08
CA PRO A 229 8.81 -17.19 -4.02
C PRO A 229 8.82 -15.74 -4.48
N LYS A 230 8.03 -14.87 -3.82
CA LYS A 230 8.15 -13.43 -4.01
C LYS A 230 9.56 -13.09 -3.55
N LYS A 231 10.46 -12.94 -4.51
CA LYS A 231 11.70 -12.16 -4.36
C LYS A 231 11.29 -10.91 -3.60
N GLU A 232 11.92 -10.63 -2.46
CA GLU A 232 11.72 -9.40 -1.71
C GLU A 232 11.52 -8.26 -2.70
N GLU A 233 10.29 -7.75 -2.76
CA GLU A 233 9.95 -6.66 -3.67
C GLU A 233 10.86 -5.52 -3.24
N LYS A 234 11.87 -5.21 -4.05
CA LYS A 234 12.89 -4.21 -3.72
C LYS A 234 12.21 -2.96 -3.18
N ALA A 235 12.34 -2.72 -1.87
CA ALA A 235 11.92 -1.49 -1.24
C ALA A 235 12.71 -0.36 -1.92
N GLY A 236 12.04 0.51 -2.68
CA GLY A 236 12.73 1.57 -3.40
C GLY A 236 11.85 2.39 -4.33
N PRO A 237 12.42 3.46 -4.92
CA PRO A 237 11.69 4.41 -5.78
C PRO A 237 10.92 3.73 -6.93
N TYR A 238 11.47 2.64 -7.47
CA TYR A 238 10.84 1.88 -8.55
C TYR A 238 9.46 1.32 -8.16
N LYS A 239 9.31 0.82 -6.94
CA LYS A 239 8.02 0.31 -6.44
C LYS A 239 6.98 1.43 -6.36
N HIS A 240 7.37 2.59 -5.86
CA HIS A 240 6.47 3.75 -5.74
C HIS A 240 6.01 4.23 -7.12
N LEU A 241 6.93 4.31 -8.07
CA LEU A 241 6.62 4.68 -9.45
C LEU A 241 5.64 3.69 -10.10
N LEU A 242 5.90 2.38 -10.01
CA LEU A 242 5.01 1.36 -10.56
C LEU A 242 3.64 1.33 -9.92
N THR A 243 3.57 1.65 -8.62
CA THR A 243 2.29 1.82 -7.91
C THR A 243 1.49 2.93 -8.57
N GLY A 244 2.09 4.12 -8.70
CA GLY A 244 1.50 5.26 -9.39
C GLY A 244 0.99 4.93 -10.79
N VAL A 245 1.85 4.33 -11.61
CA VAL A 245 1.50 3.95 -12.98
C VAL A 245 0.30 2.99 -12.98
N SER A 246 0.32 1.95 -12.14
CA SER A 246 -0.74 0.93 -12.13
C SER A 246 -2.11 1.51 -11.75
N PHE A 247 -2.17 2.46 -10.81
CA PHE A 247 -3.43 3.12 -10.43
C PHE A 247 -3.86 4.21 -11.43
N MET A 248 -2.92 4.75 -12.22
CA MET A 248 -3.22 5.68 -13.30
C MET A 248 -3.85 4.98 -14.52
N LEU A 249 -3.43 3.75 -14.84
CA LEU A 249 -3.87 3.03 -16.05
C LEU A 249 -5.40 2.96 -16.24
N PRO A 250 -6.23 2.65 -15.22
CA PRO A 250 -7.68 2.61 -15.40
C PRO A 250 -8.27 3.96 -15.87
N MET A 251 -7.73 5.08 -15.39
CA MET A 251 -8.18 6.42 -15.80
C MET A 251 -7.84 6.69 -17.26
N VAL A 252 -6.65 6.27 -17.68
CA VAL A 252 -6.16 6.40 -19.05
C VAL A 252 -7.00 5.57 -20.01
N VAL A 253 -7.31 4.32 -19.65
CA VAL A 253 -8.16 3.42 -20.45
C VAL A 253 -9.58 3.98 -20.55
N ALA A 254 -10.20 4.35 -19.43
CA ALA A 254 -11.54 4.92 -19.43
C ALA A 254 -11.60 6.22 -20.25
N GLY A 255 -10.65 7.14 -20.04
CA GLY A 255 -10.57 8.39 -20.76
C GLY A 255 -10.36 8.19 -22.27
N GLY A 256 -9.37 7.38 -22.64
CA GLY A 256 -9.05 7.08 -24.02
C GLY A 256 -10.21 6.45 -24.80
N LEU A 257 -10.90 5.47 -24.21
CA LEU A 257 -12.05 4.81 -24.84
C LEU A 257 -13.26 5.74 -24.98
N ILE A 258 -13.49 6.65 -24.03
CA ILE A 258 -14.60 7.60 -24.13
C ILE A 258 -14.29 8.69 -25.18
N ILE A 259 -13.05 9.18 -25.25
CA ILE A 259 -12.59 10.08 -26.33
C ILE A 259 -12.77 9.40 -27.68
N ALA A 260 -12.38 8.13 -27.79
CA ALA A 260 -12.57 7.32 -28.98
C ALA A 260 -14.04 7.27 -29.44
N ILE A 261 -14.98 7.07 -28.53
CA ILE A 261 -16.42 7.07 -28.84
C ILE A 261 -16.87 8.46 -29.29
N SER A 262 -16.32 9.53 -28.72
CA SER A 262 -16.60 10.91 -29.19
C SER A 262 -16.23 11.08 -30.67
N PHE A 263 -15.10 10.54 -31.09
CA PHE A 263 -14.61 10.66 -32.47
C PHE A 263 -15.39 9.84 -33.50
N ILE A 264 -16.22 8.88 -33.10
CA ILE A 264 -17.14 8.18 -34.01
C ILE A 264 -18.12 9.16 -34.67
N PHE A 265 -18.49 10.23 -33.97
CA PHE A 265 -19.36 11.30 -34.48
C PHE A 265 -18.61 12.30 -35.39
N GLY A 266 -17.29 12.15 -35.54
CA GLY A 266 -16.39 13.07 -36.23
C GLY A 266 -15.42 13.75 -35.27
N ILE A 267 -14.16 13.94 -35.70
CA ILE A 267 -13.09 14.47 -34.84
C ILE A 267 -13.35 15.88 -34.33
N GLU A 268 -14.19 16.68 -35.00
CA GLU A 268 -14.53 18.03 -34.58
C GLU A 268 -15.95 18.13 -34.01
N ALA A 269 -16.70 17.01 -33.96
CA ALA A 269 -18.09 17.01 -33.50
C ALA A 269 -18.21 17.45 -32.03
N PHE A 270 -17.15 17.24 -31.24
CA PHE A 270 -17.08 17.72 -29.86
C PHE A 270 -17.08 19.25 -29.72
N LYS A 271 -16.82 20.01 -30.79
CA LYS A 271 -16.88 21.48 -30.79
C LYS A 271 -18.33 22.01 -30.72
N VAL A 272 -19.32 21.17 -31.03
CA VAL A 272 -20.73 21.54 -30.90
C VAL A 272 -21.15 21.34 -29.44
N GLU A 273 -21.16 22.44 -28.68
CA GLU A 273 -21.56 22.43 -27.28
C GLU A 273 -22.97 21.83 -27.09
N GLY A 274 -23.15 21.05 -26.02
CA GLY A 274 -24.41 20.33 -25.74
C GLY A 274 -24.63 19.04 -26.54
N SER A 275 -23.79 18.74 -27.54
CA SER A 275 -23.85 17.47 -28.26
C SER A 275 -23.35 16.29 -27.42
N LEU A 276 -23.76 15.07 -27.78
CA LEU A 276 -23.23 13.85 -27.17
C LEU A 276 -21.70 13.74 -27.35
N ALA A 277 -21.16 14.14 -28.51
CA ALA A 277 -19.72 14.13 -28.76
C ALA A 277 -18.97 15.08 -27.81
N ALA A 278 -19.52 16.27 -27.54
CA ALA A 278 -18.95 17.22 -26.58
C ALA A 278 -19.00 16.67 -25.14
N ALA A 279 -20.13 16.04 -24.76
CA ALA A 279 -20.26 15.40 -23.45
C ALA A 279 -19.25 14.26 -23.26
N LEU A 280 -19.10 13.39 -24.27
CA LEU A 280 -18.10 12.32 -24.27
C LEU A 280 -16.67 12.89 -24.18
N MET A 281 -16.35 13.95 -24.93
CA MET A 281 -15.02 14.58 -24.86
C MET A 281 -14.76 15.22 -23.48
N THR A 282 -15.79 15.74 -22.84
CA THR A 282 -15.71 16.29 -21.47
C THR A 282 -15.45 15.18 -20.44
N ILE A 283 -16.17 14.06 -20.54
CA ILE A 283 -15.99 12.91 -19.65
C ILE A 283 -14.60 12.28 -19.87
N GLY A 284 -14.26 12.01 -21.12
CA GLY A 284 -13.05 11.28 -21.48
C GLY A 284 -11.79 12.15 -21.38
N GLY A 285 -11.77 13.29 -22.08
CA GLY A 285 -10.61 14.17 -22.17
C GLY A 285 -10.47 15.11 -20.98
N ALA A 286 -11.46 15.96 -20.74
CA ALA A 286 -11.37 17.01 -19.73
C ALA A 286 -11.45 16.49 -18.28
N SER A 287 -11.99 15.29 -18.07
CA SER A 287 -12.13 14.69 -16.74
C SER A 287 -11.21 13.48 -16.54
N ALA A 288 -11.49 12.35 -17.20
CA ALA A 288 -10.75 11.10 -16.93
C ALA A 288 -9.27 11.17 -17.33
N PHE A 289 -8.97 11.67 -18.53
CA PHE A 289 -7.59 11.80 -19.01
C PHE A 289 -6.83 12.91 -18.28
N ALA A 290 -7.50 14.01 -17.91
CA ALA A 290 -6.90 15.07 -17.09
C ALA A 290 -6.45 14.58 -15.71
N LEU A 291 -7.16 13.59 -15.13
CA LEU A 291 -6.82 12.98 -13.84
C LEU A 291 -5.63 12.00 -13.91
N MET A 292 -5.14 11.66 -15.09
CA MET A 292 -4.00 10.75 -15.28
C MET A 292 -2.78 11.12 -14.42
N ILE A 293 -2.25 12.33 -14.60
CA ILE A 293 -1.05 12.81 -13.89
C ILE A 293 -1.32 13.03 -12.38
N PRO A 294 -2.46 13.61 -11.96
CA PRO A 294 -2.85 13.66 -10.54
C PRO A 294 -2.92 12.30 -9.86
N VAL A 295 -3.54 11.30 -10.52
CA VAL A 295 -3.66 9.95 -9.97
C VAL A 295 -2.28 9.28 -9.89
N LEU A 296 -1.45 9.42 -10.93
CA LEU A 296 -0.05 8.97 -10.89
C LEU A 296 0.69 9.53 -9.66
N ALA A 297 0.70 10.85 -9.51
CA ALA A 297 1.40 11.54 -8.43
C ALA A 297 0.82 11.18 -7.05
N GLY A 298 -0.51 11.14 -6.95
CA GLY A 298 -1.24 10.75 -5.74
C GLY A 298 -0.90 9.33 -5.29
N TYR A 299 -0.85 8.37 -6.21
CA TYR A 299 -0.54 6.98 -5.87
C TYR A 299 0.96 6.69 -5.69
N ILE A 300 1.86 7.49 -6.27
CA ILE A 300 3.27 7.51 -5.87
C ILE A 300 3.37 7.97 -4.40
N ALA A 301 2.72 9.09 -4.07
CA ALA A 301 2.72 9.64 -2.72
C ALA A 301 2.07 8.68 -1.70
N TYR A 302 0.97 8.03 -2.08
CA TYR A 302 0.31 6.98 -1.31
C TYR A 302 1.24 5.80 -1.04
N SER A 303 2.00 5.36 -2.04
CA SER A 303 2.96 4.26 -1.86
C SER A 303 4.07 4.59 -0.85
N ILE A 304 4.32 5.87 -0.57
CA ILE A 304 5.35 6.35 0.37
C ILE A 304 4.76 6.64 1.76
N ALA A 305 3.60 7.30 1.81
CA ALA A 305 3.01 7.87 3.02
C ALA A 305 1.59 7.37 3.34
N ASP A 306 1.10 6.37 2.61
CA ASP A 306 -0.27 5.85 2.71
C ASP A 306 -1.33 6.93 2.38
N ARG A 307 -2.57 6.78 2.86
CA ARG A 307 -3.70 7.70 2.62
C ARG A 307 -3.36 9.19 2.78
N PRO A 308 -2.57 9.63 3.79
CA PRO A 308 -2.19 11.04 3.93
C PRO A 308 -1.45 11.64 2.73
N GLY A 309 -0.75 10.81 1.93
CA GLY A 309 -0.02 11.26 0.75
C GLY A 309 -0.91 11.58 -0.46
N LEU A 310 -2.16 11.10 -0.50
CA LEU A 310 -3.02 11.21 -1.68
C LEU A 310 -3.30 12.66 -2.08
N ALA A 311 -3.81 13.47 -1.15
CA ALA A 311 -4.16 14.86 -1.40
C ALA A 311 -2.98 15.71 -1.90
N PRO A 312 -1.83 15.77 -1.19
CA PRO A 312 -0.68 16.55 -1.66
C PRO A 312 -0.13 16.04 -2.99
N GLY A 313 -0.15 14.72 -3.21
CA GLY A 313 0.29 14.12 -4.48
C GLY A 313 -0.61 14.51 -5.65
N MET A 314 -1.94 14.41 -5.50
CA MET A 314 -2.88 14.81 -6.54
C MET A 314 -2.82 16.30 -6.86
N ILE A 315 -2.70 17.16 -5.85
CA ILE A 315 -2.53 18.61 -6.04
C ILE A 315 -1.22 18.90 -6.78
N GLY A 316 -0.12 18.29 -6.36
CA GLY A 316 1.16 18.42 -7.04
C GLY A 316 1.13 17.91 -8.49
N GLY A 317 0.43 16.80 -8.75
CA GLY A 317 0.24 16.27 -10.10
C GLY A 317 -0.63 17.18 -10.98
N MET A 318 -1.69 17.79 -10.43
CA MET A 318 -2.46 18.83 -11.14
C MET A 318 -1.60 20.03 -11.50
N LEU A 319 -0.72 20.48 -10.59
CA LEU A 319 0.23 21.55 -10.87
C LEU A 319 1.24 21.14 -11.93
N ALA A 320 1.72 19.90 -11.94
CA ALA A 320 2.61 19.41 -12.98
C ALA A 320 1.98 19.53 -14.38
N SER A 321 0.69 19.18 -14.51
CA SER A 321 -0.05 19.34 -15.75
C SER A 321 -0.22 20.82 -16.13
N SER A 322 -0.64 21.67 -15.20
CA SER A 322 -0.93 23.08 -15.50
C SER A 322 0.30 23.94 -15.73
N LEU A 323 1.45 23.58 -15.15
CA LEU A 323 2.74 24.25 -15.35
C LEU A 323 3.50 23.77 -16.60
N GLY A 324 2.95 22.81 -17.34
CA GLY A 324 3.62 22.23 -18.52
C GLY A 324 4.75 21.25 -18.21
N ALA A 325 4.96 20.91 -16.93
CA ALA A 325 5.92 19.89 -16.50
C ALA A 325 5.44 18.45 -16.82
N GLY A 326 4.15 18.28 -17.12
CA GLY A 326 3.57 17.05 -17.65
C GLY A 326 3.84 15.82 -16.79
N PHE A 327 4.07 14.68 -17.46
CA PHE A 327 4.27 13.39 -16.80
C PHE A 327 5.52 13.37 -15.90
N LEU A 328 6.65 13.95 -16.35
CA LEU A 328 7.87 14.04 -15.54
C LEU A 328 7.63 14.88 -14.26
N GLY A 329 6.95 16.01 -14.40
CA GLY A 329 6.54 16.82 -13.27
C GLY A 329 5.65 16.06 -12.29
N GLY A 330 4.75 15.23 -12.80
CA GLY A 330 3.88 14.38 -11.97
C GLY A 330 4.64 13.36 -11.14
N ILE A 331 5.68 12.74 -11.71
CA ILE A 331 6.56 11.83 -10.97
C ILE A 331 7.27 12.59 -9.85
N VAL A 332 7.90 13.73 -10.16
CA VAL A 332 8.63 14.54 -9.17
C VAL A 332 7.67 15.02 -8.07
N ALA A 333 6.49 15.51 -8.44
CA ALA A 333 5.45 15.94 -7.51
C ALA A 333 4.99 14.80 -6.60
N GLY A 334 4.81 13.59 -7.12
CA GLY A 334 4.42 12.42 -6.33
C GLY A 334 5.45 12.03 -5.28
N PHE A 335 6.74 12.01 -5.63
CA PHE A 335 7.81 11.75 -4.66
C PHE A 335 7.94 12.88 -3.63
N LEU A 336 7.91 14.12 -4.08
CA LEU A 336 7.97 15.30 -3.22
C LEU A 336 6.83 15.30 -2.20
N ALA A 337 5.59 15.10 -2.67
CA ALA A 337 4.41 15.03 -1.83
C ALA A 337 4.46 13.85 -0.87
N GLY A 338 4.85 12.66 -1.34
CA GLY A 338 4.96 11.46 -0.52
C GLY A 338 5.95 11.63 0.62
N TYR A 339 7.17 12.09 0.34
CA TYR A 339 8.16 12.29 1.39
C TYR A 339 7.81 13.46 2.32
N SER A 340 7.15 14.50 1.82
CA SER A 340 6.65 15.60 2.64
C SER A 340 5.56 15.10 3.60
N ALA A 341 4.57 14.37 3.09
CA ALA A 341 3.50 13.80 3.89
C ALA A 341 4.04 12.82 4.95
N LYS A 342 4.99 11.95 4.55
CA LYS A 342 5.67 11.03 5.47
C LYS A 342 6.43 11.77 6.56
N TYR A 343 7.18 12.80 6.21
CA TYR A 343 7.92 13.62 7.17
C TYR A 343 6.99 14.24 8.21
N LEU A 344 5.85 14.81 7.78
CA LEU A 344 4.87 15.34 8.72
C LEU A 344 4.24 14.25 9.59
N SER A 345 3.92 13.09 9.02
CA SER A 345 3.38 11.95 9.77
C SER A 345 4.33 11.50 10.89
N ASP A 346 5.63 11.35 10.56
CA ASP A 346 6.63 10.78 11.47
C ASP A 346 7.14 11.79 12.51
N LYS A 347 7.23 13.08 12.15
CA LYS A 347 7.88 14.11 12.99
C LYS A 347 6.92 14.97 13.79
N VAL A 348 5.70 15.21 13.31
CA VAL A 348 4.70 15.94 14.10
C VAL A 348 4.20 14.98 15.17
N ARG A 349 4.35 15.34 16.45
CA ARG A 349 3.81 14.55 17.58
C ARG A 349 2.67 15.33 18.20
N LEU A 350 1.51 14.69 18.32
CA LEU A 350 0.36 15.29 18.99
C LEU A 350 -0.05 14.43 20.19
N PRO A 351 -0.76 15.01 21.16
CA PRO A 351 -1.46 14.23 22.17
C PRO A 351 -2.43 13.25 21.50
N VAL A 352 -2.66 12.08 22.11
CA VAL A 352 -3.53 11.02 21.58
C VAL A 352 -4.91 11.53 21.15
N THR A 353 -5.47 12.50 21.87
CA THR A 353 -6.76 13.13 21.56
C THR A 353 -6.79 13.93 20.25
N LEU A 354 -5.62 14.38 19.78
CA LEU A 354 -5.46 15.22 18.60
C LEU A 354 -4.75 14.52 17.44
N GLU A 355 -4.32 13.26 17.60
CA GLU A 355 -3.65 12.49 16.55
C GLU A 355 -4.48 12.41 15.24
N ALA A 356 -5.81 12.41 15.36
CA ALA A 356 -6.74 12.50 14.23
C ALA A 356 -6.53 13.75 13.35
N LEU A 357 -6.01 14.84 13.90
CA LEU A 357 -5.77 16.08 13.15
C LEU A 357 -4.63 15.94 12.14
N LYS A 358 -3.70 15.00 12.34
CA LYS A 358 -2.57 14.80 11.40
C LYS A 358 -3.05 14.46 9.99
N PRO A 359 -3.78 13.36 9.76
CA PRO A 359 -4.20 12.97 8.42
C PRO A 359 -5.36 13.81 7.89
N ILE A 360 -6.16 14.45 8.78
CA ILE A 360 -7.35 15.21 8.37
C ILE A 360 -7.00 16.66 7.98
N LEU A 361 -6.11 17.32 8.73
CA LEU A 361 -5.86 18.75 8.59
C LEU A 361 -4.40 19.07 8.31
N ILE A 362 -3.49 18.58 9.17
CA ILE A 362 -2.10 19.03 9.16
C ILE A 362 -1.36 18.55 7.91
N ILE A 363 -1.41 17.25 7.61
CA ILE A 363 -0.73 16.69 6.44
C ILE A 363 -1.35 17.25 5.15
N PRO A 364 -2.68 17.21 4.93
CA PRO A 364 -3.27 17.79 3.73
C PRO A 364 -2.97 19.27 3.54
N LEU A 365 -2.92 20.08 4.60
CA LEU A 365 -2.60 21.50 4.50
C LEU A 365 -1.12 21.73 4.17
N PHE A 366 -0.23 21.27 5.05
CA PHE A 366 1.18 21.65 4.98
C PHE A 366 1.96 20.87 3.93
N ALA A 367 1.67 19.59 3.72
CA ALA A 367 2.33 18.83 2.65
C ALA A 367 1.91 19.34 1.27
N SER A 368 0.62 19.71 1.09
CA SER A 368 0.14 20.26 -0.18
C SER A 368 0.69 21.67 -0.43
N LEU A 369 0.71 22.52 0.60
CA LEU A 369 1.29 23.85 0.50
C LEU A 369 2.78 23.78 0.15
N PHE A 370 3.54 22.94 0.85
CA PHE A 370 4.96 22.76 0.56
C PHE A 370 5.19 22.21 -0.84
N THR A 371 4.49 21.13 -1.22
CA THR A 371 4.59 20.53 -2.56
C THR A 371 4.23 21.55 -3.62
N GLY A 372 3.13 22.30 -3.45
CA GLY A 372 2.66 23.30 -4.40
C GLY A 372 3.63 24.47 -4.57
N LEU A 373 4.15 25.03 -3.48
CA LEU A 373 5.12 26.13 -3.54
C LEU A 373 6.42 25.68 -4.21
N VAL A 374 6.93 24.49 -3.88
CA VAL A 374 8.13 23.95 -4.51
C VAL A 374 7.88 23.66 -6.01
N MET A 375 6.72 23.12 -6.37
CA MET A 375 6.34 22.93 -7.77
C MET A 375 6.26 24.25 -8.54
N ILE A 376 5.68 25.30 -7.96
CA ILE A 376 5.52 26.60 -8.63
C ILE A 376 6.85 27.33 -8.77
N TYR A 377 7.63 27.42 -7.69
CA TYR A 377 8.80 28.31 -7.64
C TYR A 377 10.12 27.63 -8.00
N VAL A 378 10.24 26.32 -7.85
CA VAL A 378 11.53 25.62 -7.93
C VAL A 378 11.54 24.55 -9.02
N VAL A 379 10.54 23.68 -9.06
CA VAL A 379 10.58 22.45 -9.87
C VAL A 379 9.88 22.61 -11.22
N GLY A 380 8.72 23.26 -11.25
CA GLY A 380 7.83 23.28 -12.42
C GLY A 380 8.50 23.87 -13.66
N GLY A 381 9.12 25.04 -13.53
CA GLY A 381 9.83 25.70 -14.63
C GLY A 381 10.95 24.84 -15.24
N PRO A 382 11.94 24.39 -14.45
CA PRO A 382 13.02 23.52 -14.95
C PRO A 382 12.52 22.22 -15.57
N VAL A 383 11.53 21.56 -14.96
CA VAL A 383 10.99 20.29 -15.50
C VAL A 383 10.18 20.51 -16.77
N ALA A 384 9.42 21.61 -16.86
CA ALA A 384 8.76 22.00 -18.11
C ALA A 384 9.79 22.26 -19.23
N GLY A 385 10.91 22.91 -18.92
CA GLY A 385 12.00 23.09 -19.87
C GLY A 385 12.59 21.76 -20.37
N ILE A 386 12.79 20.79 -19.47
CA ILE A 386 13.22 19.43 -19.84
C ILE A 386 12.17 18.74 -20.72
N MET A 387 10.88 18.86 -20.38
CA MET A 387 9.79 18.30 -21.19
C MET A 387 9.76 18.90 -22.59
N SER A 388 9.92 20.22 -22.71
CA SER A 388 9.98 20.91 -24.01
C SER A 388 11.19 20.45 -24.82
N ALA A 389 12.39 20.39 -24.22
CA ALA A 389 13.59 19.92 -24.90
C ALA A 389 13.47 18.47 -25.36
N MET A 390 12.88 17.59 -24.54
CA MET A 390 12.61 16.20 -24.89
C MET A 390 11.59 16.11 -26.04
N THR A 391 10.52 16.90 -25.98
CA THR A 391 9.49 16.95 -27.03
C THR A 391 10.09 17.42 -28.35
N GLU A 392 10.91 18.48 -28.32
CA GLU A 392 11.61 19.00 -29.49
C GLU A 392 12.60 18.00 -30.06
N PHE A 393 13.37 17.32 -29.20
CA PHE A 393 14.27 16.24 -29.61
C PHE A 393 13.53 15.09 -30.30
N LEU A 394 12.40 14.65 -29.74
CA LEU A 394 11.60 13.57 -30.30
C LEU A 394 10.94 13.97 -31.64
N ASN A 395 10.44 15.20 -31.74
CA ASN A 395 9.79 15.69 -32.95
C ASN A 395 10.78 15.97 -34.09
N ASN A 396 12.02 16.36 -33.77
CA ASN A 396 13.08 16.62 -34.75
C ASN A 396 14.02 15.44 -34.94
N MET A 397 13.64 14.26 -34.44
CA MET A 397 14.43 13.06 -34.52
C MET A 397 14.54 12.57 -35.97
N GLY A 398 15.77 12.36 -36.46
CA GLY A 398 16.00 11.70 -37.76
C GLY A 398 15.47 10.26 -37.79
N SER A 399 15.13 9.77 -38.97
CA SER A 399 14.49 8.45 -39.17
C SER A 399 15.24 7.28 -38.52
N ALA A 400 16.57 7.30 -38.53
CA ALA A 400 17.40 6.25 -37.90
C ALA A 400 17.20 6.19 -36.38
N ASN A 401 17.14 7.34 -35.71
CA ASN A 401 16.92 7.41 -34.26
C ASN A 401 15.48 7.04 -33.90
N ALA A 402 14.51 7.40 -34.76
CA ALA A 402 13.10 7.05 -34.57
C ALA A 402 12.92 5.53 -34.63
N VAL A 403 13.57 4.87 -35.61
CA VAL A 403 13.61 3.41 -35.72
C VAL A 403 14.23 2.78 -34.48
N LEU A 404 15.38 3.29 -34.02
CA LEU A 404 16.06 2.76 -32.82
C LEU A 404 15.18 2.89 -31.57
N LEU A 405 14.53 4.03 -31.38
CA LEU A 405 13.57 4.24 -30.30
C LEU A 405 12.41 3.24 -30.39
N GLY A 406 11.89 3.03 -31.60
CA GLY A 406 10.86 2.01 -31.88
C GLY A 406 11.31 0.59 -31.52
N VAL A 407 12.54 0.21 -31.86
CA VAL A 407 13.13 -1.09 -31.48
C VAL A 407 13.12 -1.26 -29.96
N ILE A 408 13.58 -0.26 -29.22
CA ILE A 408 13.69 -0.32 -27.76
C ILE A 408 12.30 -0.42 -27.13
N ILE A 409 11.38 0.48 -27.51
CA ILE A 409 10.00 0.50 -26.99
C ILE A 409 9.31 -0.83 -27.31
N GLY A 410 9.43 -1.30 -28.54
CA GLY A 410 8.78 -2.53 -28.99
C GLY A 410 9.29 -3.77 -28.26
N ALA A 411 10.61 -3.86 -28.04
CA ALA A 411 11.22 -4.93 -27.26
C ALA A 411 10.76 -4.90 -25.80
N MET A 412 10.73 -3.71 -25.17
CA MET A 412 10.28 -3.54 -23.78
C MET A 412 8.82 -3.95 -23.59
N MET A 413 7.93 -3.58 -24.52
CA MET A 413 6.52 -4.00 -24.49
C MET A 413 6.34 -5.51 -24.53
N CYS A 414 7.25 -6.24 -25.17
CA CYS A 414 7.14 -7.68 -25.34
C CYS A 414 7.95 -8.50 -24.33
N PHE A 415 8.69 -7.85 -23.42
CA PHE A 415 9.62 -8.52 -22.51
C PHE A 415 8.90 -9.37 -21.44
N ASP A 416 7.89 -8.81 -20.79
CA ASP A 416 7.23 -9.43 -19.62
C ASP A 416 5.70 -9.39 -19.67
N MET A 417 5.10 -9.16 -20.84
CA MET A 417 3.66 -9.32 -21.14
C MET A 417 2.72 -8.71 -20.08
N GLY A 418 2.92 -7.43 -19.76
CA GLY A 418 2.15 -6.71 -18.73
C GLY A 418 2.89 -6.56 -17.38
N GLY A 419 4.11 -7.07 -17.31
CA GLY A 419 5.01 -6.88 -16.18
C GLY A 419 5.61 -5.46 -16.10
N PRO A 420 6.57 -5.26 -15.18
CA PRO A 420 7.17 -3.96 -14.90
C PRO A 420 7.85 -3.25 -16.10
N VAL A 421 8.49 -3.98 -17.00
CA VAL A 421 9.19 -3.43 -18.17
C VAL A 421 8.19 -2.97 -19.22
N ASN A 422 7.17 -3.79 -19.51
CA ASN A 422 6.05 -3.41 -20.38
C ASN A 422 5.34 -2.17 -19.83
N LYS A 423 5.00 -2.15 -18.54
CA LYS A 423 4.36 -0.98 -17.90
C LYS A 423 5.22 0.28 -17.98
N ALA A 424 6.54 0.16 -17.90
CA ALA A 424 7.44 1.30 -18.06
C ALA A 424 7.41 1.86 -19.49
N ALA A 425 7.44 1.00 -20.52
CA ALA A 425 7.29 1.43 -21.91
C ALA A 425 5.92 2.05 -22.18
N TYR A 426 4.85 1.47 -21.64
CA TYR A 426 3.50 2.03 -21.72
C TYR A 426 3.40 3.40 -21.04
N ALA A 427 3.94 3.53 -19.82
CA ALA A 427 3.95 4.79 -19.09
C ALA A 427 4.73 5.89 -19.83
N PHE A 428 5.83 5.53 -20.51
CA PHE A 428 6.56 6.43 -21.39
C PHE A 428 5.69 6.93 -22.55
N GLY A 429 5.05 6.02 -23.30
CA GLY A 429 4.18 6.40 -24.42
C GLY A 429 2.99 7.26 -24.00
N VAL A 430 2.32 6.88 -22.91
CA VAL A 430 1.18 7.64 -22.36
C VAL A 430 1.60 8.99 -21.80
N GLY A 431 2.75 9.07 -21.13
CA GLY A 431 3.27 10.32 -20.58
C GLY A 431 3.51 11.37 -21.67
N LEU A 432 3.89 10.93 -22.87
CA LEU A 432 4.14 11.79 -24.04
C LEU A 432 2.86 12.29 -24.71
N LEU A 433 1.70 11.66 -24.47
CA LEU A 433 0.40 12.16 -24.96
C LEU A 433 0.07 13.54 -24.38
N ALA A 434 0.46 13.81 -23.14
CA ALA A 434 0.26 15.11 -22.51
C ALA A 434 1.03 16.24 -23.24
N SER A 435 2.16 15.89 -23.87
CA SER A 435 2.99 16.78 -24.69
C SER A 435 2.69 16.67 -26.18
N LYS A 436 1.57 16.04 -26.56
CA LYS A 436 1.12 15.85 -27.95
C LYS A 436 2.15 15.15 -28.84
N THR A 437 2.98 14.28 -28.25
CA THR A 437 3.95 13.47 -28.98
C THR A 437 3.39 12.05 -29.14
N TYR A 438 2.83 11.77 -30.32
CA TYR A 438 1.96 10.60 -30.52
C TYR A 438 2.67 9.37 -31.11
N ALA A 439 3.80 9.54 -31.79
CA ALA A 439 4.50 8.44 -32.46
C ALA A 439 5.00 7.33 -31.51
N PRO A 440 5.60 7.65 -30.34
CA PRO A 440 5.97 6.62 -29.37
C PRO A 440 4.76 5.83 -28.88
N MET A 441 3.60 6.47 -28.74
CA MET A 441 2.39 5.77 -28.30
C MET A 441 1.89 4.76 -29.34
N ALA A 442 1.98 5.09 -30.63
CA ALA A 442 1.68 4.14 -31.69
C ALA A 442 2.60 2.91 -31.62
N ALA A 443 3.91 3.12 -31.42
CA ALA A 443 4.85 2.01 -31.28
C ALA A 443 4.55 1.12 -30.07
N VAL A 444 4.22 1.72 -28.92
CA VAL A 444 3.80 1.00 -27.71
C VAL A 444 2.54 0.15 -27.98
N MET A 445 1.51 0.75 -28.58
CA MET A 445 0.24 0.05 -28.83
C MET A 445 0.38 -1.03 -29.90
N ALA A 446 1.15 -0.79 -30.95
CA ALA A 446 1.39 -1.79 -31.99
C ALA A 446 2.13 -3.00 -31.43
N ALA A 447 3.24 -2.74 -30.71
CA ALA A 447 4.08 -3.81 -30.17
C ALA A 447 3.37 -4.63 -29.08
N GLY A 448 2.53 -4.01 -28.23
CA GLY A 448 1.82 -4.76 -27.19
C GLY A 448 0.80 -5.79 -27.71
N MET A 449 0.36 -5.70 -28.97
CA MET A 449 -0.50 -6.72 -29.60
C MET A 449 0.29 -7.97 -30.01
N VAL A 450 1.59 -7.82 -30.28
CA VAL A 450 2.45 -8.82 -30.94
C VAL A 450 2.58 -10.14 -30.16
N PRO A 451 2.81 -10.17 -28.84
CA PRO A 451 3.05 -11.43 -28.13
C PRO A 451 1.90 -12.42 -28.27
N ALA A 452 0.66 -11.97 -28.03
CA ALA A 452 -0.52 -12.82 -28.04
C ALA A 452 -0.94 -13.19 -29.48
N LEU A 453 -0.85 -12.25 -30.43
CA LEU A 453 -1.03 -12.55 -31.86
C LEU A 453 -0.02 -13.59 -32.36
N GLY A 454 1.25 -13.42 -32.01
CA GLY A 454 2.33 -14.33 -32.36
C GLY A 454 2.12 -15.74 -31.80
N MET A 455 1.70 -15.89 -30.54
CA MET A 455 1.38 -17.20 -29.98
C MET A 455 0.19 -17.87 -30.69
N GLY A 456 -0.86 -17.11 -31.01
CA GLY A 456 -1.94 -17.59 -31.85
C GLY A 456 -1.45 -18.12 -33.20
N ILE A 457 -0.68 -17.31 -33.93
CA ILE A 457 -0.08 -17.70 -35.22
C ILE A 457 0.79 -18.95 -35.09
N ALA A 458 1.64 -19.03 -34.06
CA ALA A 458 2.52 -20.19 -33.85
C ALA A 458 1.72 -21.48 -33.68
N THR A 459 0.61 -21.44 -32.93
CA THR A 459 -0.26 -22.61 -32.73
C THR A 459 -1.01 -23.02 -33.98
N PHE A 460 -1.38 -22.06 -34.86
CA PHE A 460 -2.03 -22.35 -36.13
C PHE A 460 -1.06 -22.97 -37.14
N LEU A 461 0.17 -22.44 -37.23
CA LEU A 461 1.18 -22.90 -38.17
C LEU A 461 1.79 -24.25 -37.80
N ALA A 462 2.17 -24.44 -36.53
CA ALA A 462 2.84 -25.64 -36.06
C ALA A 462 1.95 -26.49 -35.15
N ARG A 463 0.66 -26.60 -35.47
CA ARG A 463 -0.38 -27.27 -34.66
C ARG A 463 0.03 -28.63 -34.10
N ALA A 464 0.75 -29.44 -34.88
CA ALA A 464 1.24 -30.77 -34.48
C ALA A 464 2.26 -30.74 -33.32
N LYS A 465 2.90 -29.60 -33.06
CA LYS A 465 3.88 -29.41 -31.97
C LYS A 465 3.24 -28.98 -30.63
N PHE A 466 1.92 -28.75 -30.60
CA PHE A 466 1.21 -28.24 -29.43
C PHE A 466 0.17 -29.25 -28.95
N ILE A 467 0.05 -29.39 -27.62
CA ILE A 467 -1.01 -30.21 -27.01
C ILE A 467 -2.38 -29.53 -27.17
N LYS A 468 -3.48 -30.30 -27.07
CA LYS A 468 -4.84 -29.79 -27.30
C LYS A 468 -5.18 -28.54 -26.47
N THR A 469 -4.77 -28.51 -25.20
CA THR A 469 -4.99 -27.34 -24.32
C THR A 469 -4.22 -26.10 -24.79
N GLU A 470 -3.01 -26.26 -25.34
CA GLU A 470 -2.25 -25.16 -25.94
C GLU A 470 -2.84 -24.69 -27.26
N GLN A 471 -3.44 -25.59 -28.05
CA GLN A 471 -4.13 -25.22 -29.28
C GLN A 471 -5.37 -24.36 -29.00
N GLU A 472 -6.17 -24.71 -27.98
CA GLU A 472 -7.31 -23.88 -27.57
C GLU A 472 -6.86 -22.55 -26.94
N ALA A 473 -5.81 -22.59 -26.11
CA ALA A 473 -5.20 -21.37 -25.59
C ALA A 473 -4.67 -20.46 -26.70
N GLY A 474 -4.17 -21.03 -27.80
CA GLY A 474 -3.68 -20.29 -28.96
C GLY A 474 -4.78 -19.51 -29.68
N LYS A 475 -5.96 -20.11 -29.86
CA LYS A 475 -7.14 -19.40 -30.40
C LYS A 475 -7.54 -18.23 -29.51
N ALA A 476 -7.62 -18.46 -28.21
CA ALA A 476 -7.94 -17.41 -27.25
C ALA A 476 -6.88 -16.30 -27.26
N SER A 477 -5.59 -16.68 -27.29
CA SER A 477 -4.45 -15.76 -27.34
C SER A 477 -4.50 -14.86 -28.58
N PHE A 478 -4.84 -15.40 -29.74
CA PHE A 478 -4.99 -14.60 -30.96
C PHE A 478 -6.06 -13.51 -30.81
N VAL A 479 -7.23 -13.85 -30.26
CA VAL A 479 -8.31 -12.88 -30.01
C VAL A 479 -7.89 -11.85 -28.96
N LEU A 480 -7.23 -12.28 -27.89
CA LEU A 480 -6.70 -11.38 -26.86
C LEU A 480 -5.68 -10.39 -27.43
N GLY A 481 -4.81 -10.84 -28.33
CA GLY A 481 -3.87 -9.97 -29.04
C GLY A 481 -4.54 -8.90 -29.90
N LEU A 482 -5.64 -9.25 -30.58
CA LEU A 482 -6.47 -8.28 -31.30
C LEU A 482 -7.10 -7.23 -30.35
N CYS A 483 -7.26 -7.55 -29.07
CA CYS A 483 -7.77 -6.66 -28.04
C CYS A 483 -6.67 -5.95 -27.24
N PHE A 484 -5.41 -6.01 -27.67
CA PHE A 484 -4.26 -5.44 -26.94
C PHE A 484 -4.04 -6.06 -25.55
N ILE A 485 -4.34 -7.35 -25.40
CA ILE A 485 -4.11 -8.10 -24.15
C ILE A 485 -2.91 -9.03 -24.38
N SER A 486 -1.72 -8.50 -24.06
CA SER A 486 -0.44 -9.21 -24.23
C SER A 486 -0.30 -10.45 -23.33
N GLU A 487 -1.07 -10.48 -22.24
CA GLU A 487 -1.14 -11.52 -21.23
C GLU A 487 -1.59 -12.86 -21.81
N GLY A 488 -2.28 -12.86 -22.97
CA GLY A 488 -2.62 -14.07 -23.70
C GLY A 488 -1.40 -14.94 -24.06
N ALA A 489 -0.18 -14.39 -24.04
CA ALA A 489 1.06 -15.12 -24.26
C ALA A 489 1.69 -15.73 -22.98
N ILE A 490 1.25 -15.32 -21.78
CA ILE A 490 1.81 -15.80 -20.50
C ILE A 490 1.76 -17.33 -20.37
N PRO A 491 0.67 -18.04 -20.71
CA PRO A 491 0.64 -19.50 -20.60
C PRO A 491 1.72 -20.20 -21.45
N PHE A 492 2.10 -19.60 -22.58
CA PHE A 492 3.16 -20.12 -23.45
C PHE A 492 4.55 -19.79 -22.90
N ALA A 493 4.75 -18.54 -22.45
CA ALA A 493 6.00 -18.10 -21.85
C ALA A 493 6.32 -18.82 -20.53
N ALA A 494 5.30 -19.15 -19.73
CA ALA A 494 5.49 -19.92 -18.50
C ALA A 494 6.03 -21.34 -18.76
N LYS A 495 5.71 -21.92 -19.93
CA LYS A 495 6.17 -23.26 -20.31
C LYS A 495 7.48 -23.26 -21.10
N ASP A 496 7.70 -22.27 -21.96
CA ASP A 496 8.91 -22.16 -22.80
C ASP A 496 9.48 -20.73 -22.81
N PRO A 497 9.93 -20.21 -21.65
CA PRO A 497 10.32 -18.80 -21.51
C PRO A 497 11.50 -18.42 -22.40
N MET A 498 12.47 -19.33 -22.53
CA MET A 498 13.72 -19.09 -23.27
C MET A 498 13.51 -18.93 -24.77
N ARG A 499 12.38 -19.39 -25.32
CA ARG A 499 12.07 -19.24 -26.75
C ARG A 499 10.97 -18.21 -26.98
N VAL A 500 9.94 -18.20 -26.14
CA VAL A 500 8.79 -17.30 -26.29
C VAL A 500 9.21 -15.85 -26.07
N ILE A 501 9.93 -15.55 -24.97
CA ILE A 501 10.28 -14.15 -24.64
C ILE A 501 11.19 -13.55 -25.73
N PRO A 502 12.31 -14.18 -26.15
CA PRO A 502 13.14 -13.60 -27.21
C PRO A 502 12.42 -13.48 -28.56
N ALA A 503 11.54 -14.43 -28.91
CA ALA A 503 10.75 -14.34 -30.13
C ALA A 503 9.77 -13.16 -30.09
N CYS A 504 9.06 -12.97 -28.97
CA CYS A 504 8.18 -11.84 -28.74
C CYS A 504 8.96 -10.51 -28.78
N MET A 505 10.12 -10.43 -28.12
CA MET A 505 10.96 -9.23 -28.16
C MET A 505 11.42 -8.88 -29.57
N ALA A 506 11.83 -9.87 -30.37
CA ALA A 506 12.24 -9.66 -31.76
C ALA A 506 11.08 -9.18 -32.62
N GLY A 507 9.90 -9.76 -32.48
CA GLY A 507 8.70 -9.30 -33.17
C GLY A 507 8.26 -7.90 -32.74
N GLY A 508 8.25 -7.65 -31.43
CA GLY A 508 7.94 -6.34 -30.87
C GLY A 508 8.91 -5.25 -31.34
N ALA A 509 10.21 -5.54 -31.32
CA ALA A 509 11.26 -4.66 -31.84
C ALA A 509 11.02 -4.31 -33.31
N LEU A 510 10.69 -5.29 -34.14
CA LEU A 510 10.36 -5.05 -35.55
C LEU A 510 9.10 -4.20 -35.70
N THR A 511 8.03 -4.51 -34.95
CA THR A 511 6.78 -3.73 -35.00
C THR A 511 7.00 -2.28 -34.58
N GLY A 512 7.73 -2.04 -33.49
CA GLY A 512 8.05 -0.69 -33.03
C GLY A 512 8.94 0.06 -34.02
N ALA A 513 9.96 -0.61 -34.57
CA ALA A 513 10.82 -0.05 -35.63
C ALA A 513 10.02 0.41 -36.84
N LEU A 514 9.15 -0.46 -37.36
CA LEU A 514 8.30 -0.17 -38.52
C LEU A 514 7.27 0.92 -38.21
N SER A 515 6.63 0.90 -37.04
CA SER A 515 5.69 1.94 -36.62
C SER A 515 6.35 3.32 -36.62
N MET A 516 7.56 3.42 -36.06
CA MET A 516 8.30 4.68 -36.03
C MET A 516 8.84 5.08 -37.42
N LEU A 517 9.27 4.11 -38.23
CA LEU A 517 9.72 4.35 -39.60
C LEU A 517 8.60 4.90 -40.49
N PHE A 518 7.40 4.36 -40.35
CA PHE A 518 6.22 4.76 -41.12
C PHE A 518 5.58 6.06 -40.60
N GLY A 519 6.09 6.62 -39.49
CA GLY A 519 5.51 7.81 -38.87
C GLY A 519 4.10 7.59 -38.33
N CYS A 520 3.78 6.37 -37.90
CA CYS A 520 2.48 6.10 -37.30
C CYS A 520 2.36 6.85 -35.97
N GLU A 521 1.24 7.53 -35.79
CA GLU A 521 0.88 8.32 -34.61
C GLU A 521 -0.42 7.79 -34.05
N LEU A 522 -0.54 7.78 -32.73
CA LEU A 522 -1.76 7.34 -32.05
C LEU A 522 -2.09 8.30 -30.90
N VAL A 523 -3.26 8.92 -30.96
CA VAL A 523 -3.70 9.93 -29.98
C VAL A 523 -4.42 9.34 -28.78
N ALA A 524 -4.82 8.07 -28.87
CA ALA A 524 -5.57 7.38 -27.83
C ALA A 524 -4.69 6.33 -27.13
N PRO A 525 -4.74 6.23 -25.80
CA PRO A 525 -3.92 5.29 -25.05
C PRO A 525 -4.49 3.85 -25.01
N HIS A 526 -5.15 3.46 -26.09
CA HIS A 526 -5.79 2.17 -26.22
C HIS A 526 -5.38 1.52 -27.54
N GLY A 527 -4.91 0.29 -27.47
CA GLY A 527 -4.52 -0.49 -28.64
C GLY A 527 -5.66 -1.34 -29.18
N GLY A 528 -5.30 -2.33 -29.99
CA GLY A 528 -6.23 -3.33 -30.48
C GLY A 528 -6.91 -2.93 -31.80
N LEU A 529 -7.71 -3.84 -32.34
CA LEU A 529 -8.43 -3.61 -33.59
C LEU A 529 -9.45 -2.47 -33.44
N PHE A 530 -9.96 -2.26 -32.23
CA PHE A 530 -10.97 -1.24 -31.92
C PHE A 530 -10.53 0.17 -32.28
N VAL A 531 -9.24 0.47 -32.09
CA VAL A 531 -8.72 1.82 -32.34
C VAL A 531 -8.64 2.14 -33.83
N LEU A 532 -8.60 1.11 -34.70
CA LEU A 532 -8.61 1.28 -36.15
C LEU A 532 -9.96 1.80 -36.69
N PHE A 533 -11.04 1.57 -35.96
CA PHE A 533 -12.38 2.01 -36.37
C PHE A 533 -12.71 3.45 -35.97
N ILE A 534 -11.80 4.10 -35.24
CA ILE A 534 -11.98 5.48 -34.82
C ILE A 534 -11.33 6.39 -35.87
N PRO A 535 -12.09 7.26 -36.55
CA PRO A 535 -11.55 8.15 -37.55
C PRO A 535 -10.41 9.01 -36.99
N ASN A 536 -9.25 8.98 -37.67
CA ASN A 536 -8.03 9.74 -37.34
C ASN A 536 -7.46 9.50 -35.92
N ALA A 537 -7.86 8.44 -35.22
CA ALA A 537 -7.16 8.07 -33.99
C ALA A 537 -5.72 7.64 -34.29
N ILE A 538 -5.50 7.03 -35.45
CA ILE A 538 -4.21 6.51 -35.93
C ILE A 538 -3.86 7.11 -37.28
N SER A 539 -2.64 7.62 -37.43
CA SER A 539 -2.10 7.98 -38.74
C SER A 539 -1.60 6.73 -39.49
N HIS A 540 -1.66 6.76 -40.82
CA HIS A 540 -1.14 5.67 -41.68
C HIS A 540 -1.66 4.27 -41.30
N VAL A 541 -2.98 4.11 -41.11
CA VAL A 541 -3.65 2.88 -40.65
C VAL A 541 -3.15 1.60 -41.33
N PHE A 542 -2.99 1.61 -42.66
CA PHE A 542 -2.49 0.44 -43.40
C PHE A 542 -1.05 0.06 -43.00
N MET A 543 -0.18 1.06 -42.84
CA MET A 543 1.21 0.85 -42.44
C MET A 543 1.31 0.40 -40.97
N TYR A 544 0.42 0.89 -40.13
CA TYR A 544 0.28 0.44 -38.74
C TYR A 544 -0.12 -1.04 -38.65
N ILE A 545 -1.13 -1.47 -39.43
CA ILE A 545 -1.52 -2.89 -39.52
C ILE A 545 -0.36 -3.74 -40.06
N LEU A 546 0.35 -3.24 -41.08
CA LEU A 546 1.51 -3.93 -41.65
C LEU A 546 2.61 -4.14 -40.61
N ALA A 547 2.92 -3.13 -39.80
CA ALA A 547 3.91 -3.22 -38.73
C ALA A 547 3.53 -4.28 -37.67
N ILE A 548 2.26 -4.32 -37.26
CA ILE A 548 1.73 -5.33 -36.32
C ILE A 548 1.82 -6.73 -36.94
N ALA A 549 1.38 -6.87 -38.20
CA ALA A 549 1.40 -8.15 -38.91
C ALA A 549 2.83 -8.68 -39.06
N ALA A 550 3.79 -7.83 -39.44
CA ALA A 550 5.18 -8.21 -39.61
C ALA A 550 5.81 -8.74 -38.31
N GLY A 551 5.65 -8.02 -37.18
CA GLY A 551 6.20 -8.49 -35.90
C GLY A 551 5.45 -9.70 -35.33
N SER A 552 4.15 -9.80 -35.55
CA SER A 552 3.35 -10.97 -35.17
C SER A 552 3.78 -12.22 -35.94
N LEU A 553 4.11 -12.06 -37.23
CA LEU A 553 4.66 -13.14 -38.06
C LEU A 553 6.07 -13.52 -37.61
N VAL A 554 6.96 -12.57 -37.31
CA VAL A 554 8.29 -12.86 -36.76
C VAL A 554 8.19 -13.66 -35.47
N THR A 555 7.31 -13.24 -34.55
CA THR A 555 7.07 -13.94 -33.29
C THR A 555 6.50 -15.34 -33.55
N GLY A 556 5.44 -15.44 -34.34
CA GLY A 556 4.68 -16.67 -34.55
C GLY A 556 5.43 -17.71 -35.36
N VAL A 557 6.00 -17.32 -36.50
CA VAL A 557 6.82 -18.19 -37.35
C VAL A 557 8.12 -18.56 -36.63
N GLY A 558 8.79 -17.57 -36.02
CA GLY A 558 10.03 -17.80 -35.27
C GLY A 558 9.84 -18.82 -34.15
N TYR A 559 8.82 -18.64 -33.31
CA TYR A 559 8.52 -19.60 -32.25
C TYR A 559 8.06 -20.96 -32.79
N ALA A 560 7.23 -21.00 -33.84
CA ALA A 560 6.79 -22.24 -34.48
C ALA A 560 7.98 -23.07 -35.03
N MET A 561 9.02 -22.41 -35.55
CA MET A 561 10.25 -23.07 -36.00
C MET A 561 11.10 -23.56 -34.81
N LEU A 562 11.26 -22.74 -33.77
CA LEU A 562 12.10 -23.05 -32.61
C LEU A 562 11.49 -24.08 -31.65
N LYS A 563 10.16 -24.13 -31.52
CA LYS A 563 9.47 -25.11 -30.66
C LYS A 563 9.70 -26.52 -31.22
N ARG A 564 10.07 -27.44 -30.33
CA ARG A 564 10.22 -28.88 -30.63
C ARG A 564 8.91 -29.61 -30.34
N GLY A 565 8.59 -30.65 -31.11
CA GLY A 565 7.45 -31.53 -30.82
C GLY A 565 7.70 -32.41 -29.59
N GLU A 566 6.65 -32.96 -28.99
CA GLU A 566 6.74 -33.77 -27.75
C GLU A 566 7.70 -34.97 -27.86
N GLU A 567 7.73 -35.68 -28.99
CA GLU A 567 8.66 -36.79 -29.21
C GLU A 567 10.12 -36.34 -29.25
N GLN A 568 10.41 -35.23 -29.95
CA GLN A 568 11.75 -34.66 -30.04
C GLN A 568 12.23 -34.03 -28.73
N ALA A 569 11.29 -33.53 -27.91
CA ALA A 569 11.61 -33.02 -26.58
C ALA A 569 11.98 -34.15 -25.62
N LYS A 570 11.25 -35.28 -25.66
CA LYS A 570 11.56 -36.48 -24.86
C LYS A 570 12.93 -37.06 -25.20
N LEU A 571 13.26 -37.17 -26.49
CA LEU A 571 14.55 -37.66 -27.00
C LEU A 571 15.74 -36.76 -26.65
N ALA A 572 15.53 -35.48 -26.35
CA ALA A 572 16.59 -34.52 -26.01
C ALA A 572 16.84 -34.41 -24.49
N THR A 573 15.98 -35.02 -23.67
CA THR A 573 16.11 -35.09 -22.19
C THR A 573 16.59 -36.45 -21.69
N THR A 574 16.69 -37.44 -22.57
CA THR A 574 17.51 -38.66 -22.44
C THR A 574 18.87 -38.43 -23.05
#